data_AF-A0A9P5ZN39-F1
#
_entry.id   AF-A0A9P5ZN39-F1
#
_cell.length_a   1.000
_cell.length_b   1.000
_cell.length_c   1.000
_cell.angle_alpha   90.00
_cell.angle_beta   90.00
_cell.angle_gamma   90.00
#
_symmetry.space_group_name_H-M   'P 1'
#
loop_
_entity.id
_entity.type
_entity.pdbx_description
1 polymer ?
#
loop_
_entity_poly.entity_id
_entity_poly.type
_entity_poly.pdbx_seq_one_letter_code
_entity_poly.pdbx_strand_id
1 'polypeptide(L)'
;YVRTLRPTQWAALPRTRELWMLAEVQTLMQRDIDADIATDEFYDIFNDGATIQTWIEGRQRVLESVIVSSVSSAVPSTSVEHVFVCTAPDCRPSDSPWGSRKRMFISLPEALRHRCESTWLYARSTKPDRFEFAYSTRASAAVRHILSLLKLSPTPTTATELDKLENLFVCCKCAPRVRIKDGKPLASFEVFTWREAVLHYYEDCIADLRADITDPRFTRTSPLDPNLQGNDSPASHKTVWSCLHCAIHLHSWVNRHEVVAHVKSAHPIADPAEHVDFFADPLAGERPASQWRLCLPQGTEPPTALRGLVAAMNQPVKPAVFADPKQLFRCKLCSSSSTRRFILGGVQSHIRDVHNVPPQSQRANEHFEEA
;
A
#
# COMPACT_ATOMS: atom_id res chain seq x y z
N TYR A 1 -18.63 15.93 23.28
CA TYR A 1 -17.74 14.80 22.93
C TYR A 1 -16.46 15.15 22.14
N VAL A 2 -16.51 15.84 20.99
CA VAL A 2 -15.30 16.12 20.15
C VAL A 2 -14.16 16.84 20.90
N ARG A 3 -14.49 17.77 21.82
CA ARG A 3 -13.49 18.52 22.60
C ARG A 3 -12.72 17.67 23.63
N THR A 4 -13.19 16.48 23.97
CA THR A 4 -12.53 15.60 24.96
C THR A 4 -11.67 14.53 24.30
N LEU A 5 -11.78 14.34 22.98
CA LEU A 5 -11.02 13.36 22.23
C LEU A 5 -9.85 14.02 21.50
N ARG A 6 -8.74 13.30 21.43
CA ARG A 6 -7.61 13.69 20.57
C ARG A 6 -7.99 13.50 19.10
N PRO A 7 -7.47 14.32 18.17
CA PRO A 7 -7.72 14.15 16.73
C PRO A 7 -7.42 12.74 16.19
N THR A 8 -6.42 12.05 16.74
CA THR A 8 -6.13 10.64 16.39
C THR A 8 -7.26 9.68 16.75
N GLN A 9 -8.03 9.99 17.80
CA GLN A 9 -9.21 9.22 18.20
C GLN A 9 -10.41 9.55 17.31
N TRP A 10 -10.48 10.77 16.75
CA TRP A 10 -11.57 11.13 15.83
C TRP A 10 -11.56 10.30 14.56
N ALA A 11 -10.37 9.90 14.11
CA ALA A 11 -10.22 9.02 12.96
C ALA A 11 -10.94 7.67 13.17
N ALA A 12 -11.05 7.20 14.43
CA ALA A 12 -11.73 5.98 14.80
C ALA A 12 -13.23 6.15 15.09
N LEU A 13 -13.77 7.37 15.05
CA LEU A 13 -15.21 7.60 15.29
C LEU A 13 -16.07 7.13 14.10
N PRO A 14 -17.34 6.76 14.35
CA PRO A 14 -18.28 6.43 13.29
C PRO A 14 -18.51 7.61 12.35
N ARG A 15 -18.59 7.32 11.05
CA ARG A 15 -19.02 8.29 10.03
C ARG A 15 -20.49 8.63 10.20
N THR A 16 -20.96 9.74 9.64
CA THR A 16 -22.38 10.13 9.67
C THR A 16 -23.31 8.99 9.23
N ARG A 17 -22.94 8.25 8.18
CA ARG A 17 -23.73 7.07 7.74
C ARG A 17 -23.68 5.90 8.73
N GLU A 18 -22.53 5.67 9.37
CA GLU A 18 -22.38 4.62 10.38
C GLU A 18 -23.10 5.00 11.68
N LEU A 19 -23.15 6.29 12.02
CA LEU A 19 -23.97 6.82 13.12
C LEU A 19 -25.46 6.53 12.86
N TRP A 20 -25.95 6.69 11.62
CA TRP A 20 -27.33 6.32 11.27
C TRP A 20 -27.63 4.82 11.36
N MET A 21 -26.59 3.99 11.49
CA MET A 21 -26.75 2.55 11.70
C MET A 21 -26.75 2.16 13.17
N LEU A 22 -26.46 3.09 14.09
CA LEU A 22 -26.58 2.84 15.53
C LEU A 22 -28.06 2.66 15.91
N ALA A 23 -28.35 1.66 16.74
CA ALA A 23 -29.72 1.29 17.08
C ALA A 23 -30.48 2.44 17.75
N GLU A 24 -29.79 3.21 18.57
CA GLU A 24 -30.29 4.39 19.28
C GLU A 24 -30.66 5.50 18.29
N VAL A 25 -29.79 5.75 17.30
CA VAL A 25 -30.04 6.73 16.24
C VAL A 25 -31.16 6.27 15.31
N GLN A 26 -31.23 4.98 14.97
CA GLN A 26 -32.32 4.43 14.18
C GLN A 26 -33.67 4.54 14.90
N THR A 27 -33.68 4.25 16.20
CA THR A 27 -34.88 4.39 17.05
C THR A 27 -35.36 5.84 17.06
N LEU A 28 -34.44 6.80 17.20
CA LEU A 28 -34.74 8.22 17.12
C LEU A 28 -35.29 8.61 15.73
N MET A 29 -34.67 8.13 14.65
CA MET A 29 -35.09 8.42 13.27
C MET A 29 -36.42 7.78 12.87
N GLN A 30 -36.84 6.70 13.55
CA GLN A 30 -38.10 5.99 13.30
C GLN A 30 -39.28 6.51 14.13
N ARG A 31 -39.05 7.45 15.05
CA ARG A 31 -40.13 8.08 15.81
C ARG A 31 -41.04 8.91 14.90
N ASP A 32 -42.27 9.08 15.37
CA ASP A 32 -43.24 9.96 14.72
C ASP A 32 -42.70 11.40 14.63
N ILE A 33 -42.92 12.06 13.50
CA ILE A 33 -42.47 13.44 13.28
C ILE A 33 -43.17 14.43 14.21
N ASP A 34 -44.36 14.06 14.70
CA ASP A 34 -45.17 14.84 15.62
C ASP A 34 -44.82 14.58 17.10
N ALA A 35 -43.90 13.65 17.38
CA ALA A 35 -43.44 13.42 18.75
C ALA A 35 -42.44 14.52 19.18
N ASP A 36 -42.75 15.23 20.26
CA ASP A 36 -41.81 16.17 20.88
C ASP A 36 -40.56 15.43 21.37
N ILE A 37 -39.42 15.67 20.70
CA ILE A 37 -38.12 15.16 21.13
C ILE A 37 -37.48 16.23 22.02
N ALA A 38 -37.27 15.89 23.30
CA ALA A 38 -36.53 16.76 24.19
C ALA A 38 -35.11 16.97 23.64
N THR A 39 -34.65 18.22 23.62
CA THR A 39 -33.31 18.57 23.13
C THR A 39 -32.21 17.78 23.84
N ASP A 40 -32.41 17.48 25.12
CA ASP A 40 -31.47 16.72 25.94
C ASP A 40 -31.33 15.26 25.47
N GLU A 41 -32.42 14.62 25.02
CA GLU A 41 -32.38 13.24 24.51
C GLU A 41 -31.51 13.13 23.25
N PHE A 42 -31.56 14.14 22.37
CA PHE A 42 -30.68 14.21 21.21
C PHE A 42 -29.22 14.33 21.64
N TYR A 43 -28.93 15.22 22.60
CA TYR A 43 -27.56 15.38 23.11
C TYR A 43 -27.06 14.13 23.83
N ASP A 44 -27.92 13.42 24.54
CA ASP A 44 -27.55 12.20 25.26
C ASP A 44 -27.10 11.11 24.29
N ILE A 45 -27.80 10.90 23.16
CA ILE A 45 -27.40 9.88 22.17
C ILE A 45 -26.01 10.15 21.58
N PHE A 46 -25.67 11.43 21.32
CA PHE A 46 -24.37 11.79 20.73
C PHE A 46 -23.26 12.09 21.74
N ASN A 47 -23.62 12.35 23.00
CA ASN A 47 -22.66 12.51 24.10
C ASN A 47 -22.51 11.23 24.93
N ASP A 48 -23.33 10.21 24.70
CA ASP A 48 -23.14 8.90 25.28
C ASP A 48 -21.87 8.27 24.69
N GLY A 49 -20.77 8.50 25.41
CA GLY A 49 -19.50 7.88 25.11
C GLY A 49 -19.58 6.35 25.09
N ALA A 50 -20.55 5.74 25.79
CA ALA A 50 -20.71 4.30 25.84
C ALA A 50 -21.18 3.72 24.50
N THR A 51 -22.14 4.35 23.81
CA THR A 51 -22.59 3.88 22.48
C THR A 51 -21.44 3.93 21.47
N ILE A 52 -20.72 5.05 21.39
CA ILE A 52 -19.58 5.20 20.48
C ILE A 52 -18.47 4.21 20.83
N GLN A 53 -18.17 4.04 22.11
CA GLN A 53 -17.15 3.11 22.57
C GLN A 53 -17.53 1.66 22.24
N THR A 54 -18.77 1.27 22.47
CA THR A 54 -19.31 -0.06 22.12
C THR A 54 -19.18 -0.33 20.62
N TRP A 55 -19.43 0.69 19.78
CA TRP A 55 -19.26 0.58 18.34
C TRP A 55 -17.78 0.39 17.93
N ILE A 56 -16.86 1.16 18.53
CA ILE A 56 -15.41 1.03 18.29
C ILE A 56 -14.94 -0.39 18.68
N GLU A 57 -15.35 -0.87 19.85
CA GLU A 57 -15.04 -2.21 20.34
C GLU A 57 -15.64 -3.31 19.46
N GLY A 58 -16.82 -3.09 18.90
CA GLY A 58 -17.43 -3.97 17.90
C GLY A 58 -16.54 -4.10 16.67
N ARG A 59 -16.07 -2.99 16.09
CA ARG A 59 -15.15 -3.00 14.94
C ARG A 59 -13.81 -3.64 15.28
N GLN A 60 -13.30 -3.38 16.47
CA GLN A 60 -12.06 -4.00 16.94
C GLN A 60 -12.18 -5.52 16.96
N ARG A 61 -13.25 -6.06 17.56
CA ARG A 61 -13.53 -7.51 17.59
C ARG A 61 -13.64 -8.13 16.20
N VAL A 62 -14.22 -7.41 15.24
CA VAL A 62 -14.30 -7.88 13.84
C VAL A 62 -12.90 -7.99 13.21
N LEU A 63 -12.02 -7.01 13.40
CA LEU A 63 -10.65 -7.08 12.86
C LEU A 63 -9.81 -8.14 13.58
N GLU A 64 -9.99 -8.28 14.89
CA GLU A 64 -9.33 -9.33 15.67
C GLU A 64 -9.79 -10.72 15.22
N SER A 65 -11.07 -10.93 14.90
CA SER A 65 -11.55 -12.20 14.37
C SER A 65 -10.97 -12.54 13.00
N VAL A 66 -10.70 -11.53 12.15
CA VAL A 66 -9.98 -11.69 10.88
C VAL A 66 -8.54 -12.16 11.11
N ILE A 67 -7.85 -11.64 12.13
CA ILE A 67 -6.51 -12.11 12.52
C ILE A 67 -6.58 -13.56 12.99
N VAL A 68 -7.43 -13.86 13.98
CA VAL A 68 -7.55 -15.19 14.60
C VAL A 68 -7.91 -16.26 13.59
N SER A 69 -8.75 -15.92 12.61
CA SER A 69 -9.14 -16.84 11.53
C SER A 69 -8.02 -17.09 10.51
N SER A 70 -7.04 -16.20 10.44
CA SER A 70 -5.96 -16.24 9.43
C SER A 70 -4.61 -16.71 9.99
N VAL A 71 -4.41 -16.63 11.31
CA VAL A 71 -3.14 -16.92 11.98
C VAL A 71 -3.36 -17.97 13.05
N SER A 72 -2.67 -19.11 12.97
CA SER A 72 -2.82 -20.23 13.92
C SER A 72 -2.22 -19.99 15.31
N SER A 73 -1.64 -18.81 15.56
CA SER A 73 -0.92 -18.49 16.79
C SER A 73 -1.50 -17.26 17.48
N ALA A 74 -1.48 -17.26 18.82
CA ALA A 74 -1.90 -16.15 19.67
C ALA A 74 -0.89 -14.99 19.61
N VAL A 75 -0.85 -14.29 18.49
CA VAL A 75 -0.07 -13.05 18.35
C VAL A 75 -0.84 -11.90 19.01
N PRO A 76 -0.19 -11.05 19.83
CA PRO A 76 -0.86 -9.90 20.45
C PRO A 76 -1.48 -8.98 19.40
N SER A 77 -2.68 -8.48 19.63
CA SER A 77 -3.44 -7.63 18.68
C SER A 77 -2.68 -6.38 18.22
N THR A 78 -1.70 -5.93 19.01
CA THR A 78 -0.82 -4.78 18.75
C THR A 78 0.41 -5.09 17.88
N SER A 79 0.61 -6.35 17.45
CA SER A 79 1.76 -6.73 16.62
C SER A 79 1.78 -5.98 15.30
N VAL A 80 2.97 -5.50 14.91
CA VAL A 80 3.22 -4.86 13.61
C VAL A 80 3.04 -5.82 12.43
N GLU A 81 3.02 -7.14 12.67
CA GLU A 81 2.78 -8.16 11.66
C GLU A 81 1.33 -8.24 11.20
N HIS A 82 0.41 -7.59 11.92
CA HIS A 82 -1.01 -7.54 11.58
C HIS A 82 -1.24 -6.57 10.43
N VAL A 83 -1.08 -7.09 9.21
CA VAL A 83 -1.30 -6.33 7.99
C VAL A 83 -2.65 -6.68 7.38
N PHE A 84 -3.49 -5.67 7.22
CA PHE A 84 -4.82 -5.78 6.67
C PHE A 84 -4.91 -5.13 5.31
N VAL A 85 -5.83 -5.64 4.48
CA VAL A 85 -6.17 -5.05 3.18
C VAL A 85 -7.68 -4.88 3.14
N CYS A 86 -8.14 -3.69 2.75
CA CYS A 86 -9.56 -3.49 2.53
C CYS A 86 -10.00 -4.23 1.26
N THR A 87 -11.04 -5.04 1.35
CA THR A 87 -11.56 -5.83 0.22
C THR A 87 -12.77 -5.21 -0.44
N ALA A 88 -13.26 -4.07 0.06
CA ALA A 88 -14.37 -3.37 -0.56
C ALA A 88 -14.01 -3.02 -2.02
N PRO A 89 -14.85 -3.37 -3.02
CA PRO A 89 -14.52 -3.27 -4.45
C PRO A 89 -14.09 -1.88 -4.90
N ASP A 90 -14.69 -0.88 -4.25
CA ASP A 90 -14.52 0.51 -4.59
C ASP A 90 -13.54 1.23 -3.65
N CYS A 91 -12.95 0.53 -2.66
CA CYS A 91 -11.89 1.10 -1.82
C CYS A 91 -10.61 1.30 -2.63
N ARG A 92 -10.58 2.41 -3.37
CA ARG A 92 -9.44 2.85 -4.18
C ARG A 92 -9.03 4.23 -3.69
N PRO A 93 -7.73 4.55 -3.70
CA PRO A 93 -7.30 5.94 -3.57
C PRO A 93 -7.98 6.74 -4.67
N SER A 94 -8.77 7.74 -4.29
CA SER A 94 -9.53 8.62 -5.20
C SER A 94 -8.64 9.30 -6.25
N ASP A 95 -7.36 9.49 -5.93
CA ASP A 95 -6.45 10.33 -6.71
C ASP A 95 -5.19 9.62 -7.20
N SER A 96 -5.10 8.28 -7.21
CA SER A 96 -3.88 7.64 -7.75
C SER A 96 -3.99 7.43 -9.27
N PRO A 97 -3.25 8.19 -10.11
CA PRO A 97 -3.22 8.00 -11.56
C PRO A 97 -2.58 6.67 -11.98
N TRP A 98 -2.06 5.88 -11.03
CA TRP A 98 -1.27 4.67 -11.26
C TRP A 98 -2.01 3.35 -11.02
N GLY A 99 -3.34 3.35 -11.18
CA GLY A 99 -4.15 2.13 -11.21
C GLY A 99 -4.48 1.55 -9.83
N SER A 100 -5.26 0.46 -9.84
CA SER A 100 -5.99 -0.15 -8.73
C SER A 100 -5.13 -0.68 -7.56
N ARG A 101 -4.56 0.23 -6.77
CA ARG A 101 -3.83 -0.13 -5.56
C ARG A 101 -4.81 -0.38 -4.42
N LYS A 102 -4.74 -1.57 -3.82
CA LYS A 102 -5.58 -1.89 -2.67
C LYS A 102 -4.96 -1.22 -1.45
N ARG A 103 -5.75 -0.47 -0.68
CA ARG A 103 -5.24 0.15 0.54
C ARG A 103 -4.84 -0.93 1.56
N MET A 104 -3.60 -0.84 2.03
CA MET A 104 -3.01 -1.71 3.04
C MET A 104 -2.86 -0.94 4.36
N PHE A 105 -3.11 -1.62 5.47
CA PHE A 105 -3.07 -1.04 6.82
C PHE A 105 -2.17 -1.90 7.69
N ILE A 106 -1.19 -1.29 8.34
CA ILE A 106 -0.21 -2.00 9.15
C ILE A 106 -0.54 -1.71 10.60
N SER A 107 -0.98 -2.74 11.33
CA SER A 107 -1.60 -2.71 12.66
C SER A 107 -3.11 -2.48 12.69
N LEU A 108 -3.70 -2.95 13.78
CA LEU A 108 -5.11 -2.83 14.10
C LEU A 108 -5.57 -1.35 14.21
N PRO A 109 -4.84 -0.44 14.88
CA PRO A 109 -5.18 0.98 14.90
C PRO A 109 -5.21 1.65 13.53
N GLU A 110 -4.37 1.26 12.58
CA GLU A 110 -4.43 1.79 11.21
C GLU A 110 -5.71 1.31 10.48
N ALA A 111 -6.05 0.02 10.60
CA ALA A 111 -7.25 -0.54 10.00
C ALA A 111 -8.55 0.04 10.60
N LEU A 112 -8.59 0.30 11.91
CA LEU A 112 -9.75 0.96 12.56
C LEU A 112 -9.97 2.39 12.08
N ARG A 113 -8.90 3.11 11.72
CA ARG A 113 -8.97 4.48 11.18
C ARG A 113 -9.34 4.52 9.70
N HIS A 114 -9.32 3.38 9.01
CA HIS A 114 -9.65 3.34 7.59
C HIS A 114 -11.09 3.77 7.32
N ARG A 115 -11.24 4.59 6.28
CA ARG A 115 -12.51 5.06 5.73
C ARG A 115 -12.55 4.71 4.24
N CYS A 116 -13.55 3.93 3.83
CA CYS A 116 -13.78 3.65 2.41
C CYS A 116 -14.61 4.81 1.82
N GLU A 117 -13.97 5.71 1.06
CA GLU A 117 -14.61 6.93 0.52
C GLU A 117 -15.53 6.68 -0.68
N SER A 118 -15.52 5.49 -1.26
CA SER A 118 -16.23 5.23 -2.52
C SER A 118 -17.75 5.34 -2.46
N THR A 119 -18.34 5.50 -1.29
CA THR A 119 -19.77 5.57 -1.11
C THR A 119 -20.43 6.88 -1.56
N TRP A 120 -19.64 7.90 -1.96
CA TRP A 120 -20.19 9.19 -2.40
C TRP A 120 -20.87 9.12 -3.77
N LEU A 121 -20.31 8.39 -4.74
CA LEU A 121 -20.88 8.34 -6.10
C LEU A 121 -22.07 7.38 -6.23
N TYR A 122 -22.21 6.41 -5.31
CA TYR A 122 -23.33 5.46 -5.27
C TYR A 122 -24.15 5.59 -4.00
N ALA A 123 -24.65 6.79 -3.70
CA ALA A 123 -25.60 7.06 -2.62
C ALA A 123 -26.93 6.25 -2.70
N ARG A 124 -27.08 5.34 -3.68
CA ARG A 124 -28.21 4.42 -3.82
C ARG A 124 -27.92 2.98 -3.40
N SER A 125 -26.70 2.62 -2.99
CA SER A 125 -26.47 1.30 -2.42
C SER A 125 -27.11 1.25 -1.03
N THR A 126 -28.22 0.52 -0.91
CA THR A 126 -28.90 0.23 0.37
C THR A 126 -28.13 -0.78 1.22
N LYS A 127 -27.03 -1.34 0.70
CA LYS A 127 -26.21 -2.28 1.45
C LYS A 127 -25.38 -1.49 2.46
N PRO A 128 -25.44 -1.84 3.76
CA PRO A 128 -24.62 -1.20 4.77
C PRO A 128 -23.15 -1.26 4.35
N ASP A 129 -22.40 -0.19 4.62
CA ASP A 129 -20.95 -0.14 4.41
C ASP A 129 -20.35 -1.40 5.01
N ARG A 130 -19.96 -2.34 4.14
CA ARG A 130 -19.39 -3.58 4.61
C ARG A 130 -17.95 -3.27 4.99
N PHE A 131 -17.71 -3.31 6.29
CA PHE A 131 -16.39 -3.23 6.89
C PHE A 131 -15.61 -4.52 6.56
N GLU A 132 -15.20 -4.67 5.31
CA GLU A 132 -14.54 -5.89 4.80
C GLU A 132 -13.02 -5.70 4.75
N PHE A 133 -12.34 -6.45 5.61
CA PHE A 133 -10.89 -6.55 5.63
C PHE A 133 -10.50 -8.00 5.46
N ALA A 134 -9.38 -8.20 4.76
CA ALA A 134 -8.68 -9.47 4.75
C ALA A 134 -7.31 -9.29 5.41
N TYR A 135 -6.88 -10.30 6.15
CA TYR A 135 -5.50 -10.41 6.59
C TYR A 135 -4.60 -10.73 5.39
N SER A 136 -3.50 -10.01 5.24
CA SER A 136 -2.52 -10.24 4.16
C SER A 136 -1.33 -11.04 4.68
N THR A 137 -1.37 -12.36 4.49
CA THR A 137 -0.24 -13.25 4.81
C THR A 137 1.04 -12.83 4.08
N ARG A 138 0.91 -12.39 2.82
CA ARG A 138 2.01 -11.90 1.98
C ARG A 138 2.66 -10.64 2.56
N ALA A 139 1.87 -9.63 2.91
CA ALA A 139 2.41 -8.40 3.47
C ALA A 139 2.98 -8.60 4.88
N SER A 140 2.33 -9.44 5.70
CA SER A 140 2.85 -9.86 7.01
C SER A 140 4.22 -10.55 6.89
N ALA A 141 4.43 -11.39 5.87
CA ALA A 141 5.74 -12.00 5.61
C ALA A 141 6.81 -10.94 5.32
N ALA A 142 6.50 -9.91 4.53
CA ALA A 142 7.43 -8.81 4.28
C ALA A 142 7.81 -8.05 5.57
N VAL A 143 6.83 -7.77 6.45
CA VAL A 143 7.08 -7.16 7.76
C VAL A 143 8.04 -8.05 8.58
N ARG A 144 7.80 -9.36 8.63
CA ARG A 144 8.67 -10.33 9.32
C ARG A 144 10.10 -10.31 8.82
N HIS A 145 10.29 -10.27 7.51
CA HIS A 145 11.63 -10.20 6.93
C HIS A 145 12.34 -8.88 7.26
N ILE A 146 11.62 -7.77 7.23
CA ILE A 146 12.15 -6.46 7.65
C ILE A 146 12.58 -6.49 9.12
N LEU A 147 11.73 -7.01 10.02
CA LEU A 147 12.06 -7.16 11.44
C LEU A 147 13.33 -8.01 11.65
N SER A 148 13.44 -9.13 10.91
CA SER A 148 14.63 -9.99 10.94
C SER A 148 15.90 -9.24 10.50
N LEU A 149 15.84 -8.46 9.41
CA LEU A 149 16.97 -7.63 8.96
C LEU A 149 17.40 -6.58 10.00
N LEU A 150 16.43 -6.05 10.76
CA LEU A 150 16.67 -5.09 11.83
C LEU A 150 17.06 -5.75 13.16
N LYS A 151 17.03 -7.08 13.23
CA LYS A 151 17.22 -7.87 14.46
C LYS A 151 16.24 -7.48 15.56
N LEU A 152 15.00 -7.18 15.18
CA LEU A 152 13.91 -6.83 16.09
C LEU A 152 12.95 -8.02 16.24
N SER A 153 12.40 -8.19 17.43
CA SER A 153 11.34 -9.17 17.67
C SER A 153 9.99 -8.60 17.21
N PRO A 154 9.10 -9.40 16.59
CA PRO A 154 7.76 -8.93 16.21
C PRO A 154 6.90 -8.43 17.36
N THR A 155 7.18 -8.92 18.56
CA THR A 155 6.59 -8.46 19.81
C THR A 155 7.74 -8.11 20.75
N PRO A 156 7.83 -6.87 21.27
CA PRO A 156 6.82 -5.82 21.34
C PRO A 156 6.84 -4.78 20.19
N THR A 157 7.62 -4.99 19.12
CA THR A 157 7.84 -3.94 18.10
C THR A 157 6.53 -3.41 17.49
N THR A 158 6.37 -2.10 17.54
CA THR A 158 5.22 -1.36 16.98
C THR A 158 5.55 -0.71 15.63
N ALA A 159 4.52 -0.38 14.84
CA ALA A 159 4.70 0.35 13.59
C ALA A 159 5.40 1.71 13.81
N THR A 160 5.03 2.43 14.88
CA THR A 160 5.63 3.71 15.26
C THR A 160 7.11 3.59 15.61
N GLU A 161 7.54 2.49 16.23
CA GLU A 161 8.96 2.25 16.50
C GLU A 161 9.71 2.03 15.19
N LEU A 162 9.17 1.24 14.26
CA LEU A 162 9.80 1.06 12.93
C LEU A 162 9.91 2.36 12.14
N ASP A 163 8.93 3.26 12.28
CA ASP A 163 8.97 4.58 11.65
C ASP A 163 10.12 5.44 12.11
N LYS A 164 10.37 5.44 13.43
CA LYS A 164 11.43 6.23 14.06
C LYS A 164 12.84 5.76 13.69
N LEU A 165 12.99 4.53 13.21
CA LEU A 165 14.30 4.01 12.84
C LEU A 165 14.83 4.58 11.52
N GLU A 166 13.95 5.20 10.71
CA GLU A 166 14.29 5.82 9.42
C GLU A 166 15.12 4.92 8.49
N ASN A 167 14.95 3.61 8.62
CA ASN A 167 15.69 2.64 7.81
C ASN A 167 15.13 2.54 6.40
N LEU A 168 16.06 2.31 5.48
CA LEU A 168 15.79 2.19 4.06
C LEU A 168 16.10 0.77 3.57
N PHE A 169 15.33 0.31 2.60
CA PHE A 169 15.33 -1.07 2.13
C PHE A 169 15.37 -1.11 0.61
N VAL A 170 16.11 -2.07 0.07
CA VAL A 170 16.14 -2.37 -1.36
C VAL A 170 15.57 -3.77 -1.57
N CYS A 171 14.65 -3.91 -2.53
CA CYS A 171 14.12 -5.20 -2.93
C CYS A 171 15.18 -5.98 -3.75
N CYS A 172 15.56 -7.16 -3.27
CA CYS A 172 16.52 -8.06 -3.91
C CYS A 172 15.90 -8.99 -4.96
N LYS A 173 14.60 -8.84 -5.24
CA LYS A 173 13.91 -9.57 -6.31
C LYS A 173 13.74 -8.73 -7.58
N CYS A 174 13.73 -7.41 -7.45
CA CYS A 174 13.56 -6.51 -8.58
C CYS A 174 14.89 -6.29 -9.29
N ALA A 175 14.88 -6.41 -10.62
CA ALA A 175 16.05 -6.12 -11.43
C ALA A 175 16.42 -4.62 -11.30
N PRO A 176 17.71 -4.28 -11.21
CA PRO A 176 18.12 -2.89 -11.25
C PRO A 176 17.76 -2.25 -12.60
N ARG A 177 17.45 -0.96 -12.58
CA ARG A 177 17.39 -0.15 -13.80
C ARG A 177 18.79 0.32 -14.16
N VAL A 178 19.15 0.25 -15.44
CA VAL A 178 20.40 0.86 -15.93
C VAL A 178 20.18 2.36 -16.12
N ARG A 179 21.06 3.18 -15.58
CA ARG A 179 21.10 4.63 -15.84
C ARG A 179 22.46 5.03 -16.35
N ILE A 180 22.51 6.10 -17.12
CA ILE A 180 23.77 6.71 -17.57
C ILE A 180 23.98 8.00 -16.78
N LYS A 181 25.11 8.13 -16.09
CA LYS A 181 25.56 9.36 -15.44
C LYS A 181 27.00 9.62 -15.87
N ASP A 182 27.27 10.81 -16.40
CA ASP A 182 28.59 11.21 -16.90
C ASP A 182 29.18 10.21 -17.92
N GLY A 183 28.32 9.70 -18.81
CA GLY A 183 28.70 8.72 -19.83
C GLY A 183 28.95 7.30 -19.32
N LYS A 184 28.80 7.03 -18.02
CA LYS A 184 29.02 5.71 -17.41
C LYS A 184 27.71 5.05 -17.00
N PRO A 185 27.53 3.74 -17.26
CA PRO A 185 26.38 3.01 -16.76
C PRO A 185 26.48 2.80 -15.24
N LEU A 186 25.34 2.91 -14.57
CA LEU A 186 25.18 2.59 -13.16
C LEU A 186 23.94 1.74 -12.93
N ALA A 187 24.03 0.84 -11.96
CA ALA A 187 22.88 0.06 -11.49
C ALA A 187 22.06 0.93 -10.53
N SER A 188 20.79 1.15 -10.84
CA SER A 188 19.89 1.96 -10.03
C SER A 188 18.80 1.08 -9.43
N PHE A 189 18.78 1.02 -8.11
CA PHE A 189 17.76 0.32 -7.34
C PHE A 189 16.80 1.32 -6.70
N GLU A 190 15.52 0.98 -6.70
CA GLU A 190 14.52 1.71 -5.91
C GLU A 190 14.71 1.42 -4.42
N VAL A 191 14.67 2.48 -3.60
CA VAL A 191 14.91 2.40 -2.16
C VAL A 191 13.66 2.83 -1.41
N PHE A 192 13.21 1.97 -0.53
CA PHE A 192 11.93 2.07 0.14
C PHE A 192 12.12 2.28 1.64
N THR A 193 11.28 3.09 2.26
CA THR A 193 11.01 2.99 3.70
C THR A 193 10.38 1.63 4.01
N TRP A 194 10.31 1.23 5.28
CA TRP A 194 9.78 -0.09 5.61
C TRP A 194 8.32 -0.29 5.16
N ARG A 195 7.44 0.72 5.27
CA ARG A 195 6.05 0.64 4.77
C ARG A 195 6.00 0.53 3.25
N GLU A 196 6.79 1.33 2.56
CA GLU A 196 6.88 1.29 1.09
C GLU A 196 7.43 -0.06 0.61
N ALA A 197 8.36 -0.67 1.36
CA ALA A 197 8.90 -1.98 1.05
C ALA A 197 7.81 -3.07 1.15
N VAL A 198 7.01 -3.03 2.22
CA VAL A 198 5.87 -3.95 2.38
C VAL A 198 4.85 -3.76 1.26
N LEU A 199 4.51 -2.51 0.94
CA LEU A 199 3.59 -2.20 -0.15
C LEU A 199 4.13 -2.66 -1.51
N HIS A 200 5.40 -2.38 -1.79
CA HIS A 200 6.09 -2.82 -3.00
C HIS A 200 6.05 -4.35 -3.13
N TYR A 201 6.31 -5.09 -2.04
CA TYR A 201 6.23 -6.55 -2.06
C TYR A 201 4.80 -7.07 -2.30
N TYR A 202 3.81 -6.37 -1.78
CA TYR A 202 2.41 -6.75 -1.91
C TYR A 202 1.89 -6.53 -3.33
N GLU A 203 2.20 -5.38 -3.96
CA GLU A 203 1.60 -4.95 -5.23
C GLU A 203 2.52 -5.08 -6.45
N ASP A 204 3.77 -4.63 -6.33
CA ASP A 204 4.57 -4.16 -7.47
C ASP A 204 5.80 -5.03 -7.76
N CYS A 205 6.09 -6.03 -6.92
CA CYS A 205 7.26 -6.88 -7.09
C CYS A 205 7.09 -7.75 -8.36
N ILE A 206 7.66 -7.27 -9.49
CA ILE A 206 7.51 -7.82 -10.85
C ILE A 206 7.90 -9.30 -10.94
N ALA A 207 8.83 -9.75 -10.10
CA ALA A 207 9.24 -11.16 -10.03
C ALA A 207 8.12 -12.10 -9.56
N ASP A 208 7.10 -11.56 -8.87
CA ASP A 208 6.02 -12.31 -8.24
C ASP A 208 4.75 -12.41 -9.13
N LEU A 209 4.83 -12.09 -10.44
CA LEU A 209 3.79 -12.50 -11.40
C LEU A 209 3.73 -14.04 -11.55
N ARG A 210 4.72 -14.76 -11.01
CA ARG A 210 4.63 -16.19 -10.74
C ARG A 210 4.07 -16.37 -9.32
N ALA A 211 2.90 -17.00 -9.23
CA ALA A 211 2.07 -17.09 -8.03
C ALA A 211 2.69 -17.90 -6.85
N ASP A 212 3.92 -18.38 -7.00
CA ASP A 212 4.55 -19.37 -6.11
C ASP A 212 5.61 -18.77 -5.16
N ILE A 213 6.08 -17.54 -5.36
CA ILE A 213 7.16 -17.00 -4.53
C ILE A 213 6.59 -16.22 -3.32
N THR A 214 6.55 -16.90 -2.18
CA THR A 214 6.07 -16.35 -0.90
C THR A 214 7.18 -15.69 -0.05
N ASP A 215 8.44 -15.80 -0.45
CA ASP A 215 9.60 -15.34 0.33
C ASP A 215 10.03 -13.90 -0.01
N PRO A 216 9.77 -12.89 0.86
CA PRO A 216 10.26 -11.53 0.65
C PRO A 216 11.79 -11.48 0.77
N ARG A 217 12.46 -10.79 -0.16
CA ARG A 217 13.92 -10.58 -0.08
C ARG A 217 14.25 -9.11 -0.15
N PHE A 218 14.56 -8.55 1.01
CA PHE A 218 15.07 -7.20 1.15
C PHE A 218 16.51 -7.19 1.65
N THR A 219 17.20 -6.09 1.39
CA THR A 219 18.44 -5.71 2.08
C THR A 219 18.31 -4.29 2.61
N ARG A 220 19.00 -3.99 3.72
CA ARG A 220 18.99 -2.68 4.35
C ARG A 220 20.05 -1.79 3.69
N THR A 221 19.74 -0.51 3.50
CA THR A 221 20.70 0.54 3.15
C THR A 221 20.63 1.67 4.19
N SER A 222 21.66 2.51 4.23
CA SER A 222 21.76 3.63 5.16
C SER A 222 21.26 4.91 4.51
N PRO A 223 20.51 5.77 5.22
CA PRO A 223 20.25 7.14 4.76
C PRO A 223 21.54 7.95 4.49
N LEU A 224 22.66 7.54 5.10
CA LEU A 224 23.98 8.15 4.92
C LEU A 224 24.82 7.48 3.83
N ASP A 225 24.26 6.54 3.06
CA ASP A 225 24.98 5.87 1.98
C ASP A 225 25.34 6.90 0.88
N PRO A 226 26.63 7.07 0.54
CA PRO A 226 27.05 8.07 -0.45
C PRO A 226 26.51 7.81 -1.87
N ASN A 227 26.05 6.59 -2.14
CA ASN A 227 25.44 6.21 -3.41
C ASN A 227 23.92 6.40 -3.41
N LEU A 228 23.34 6.79 -2.28
CA LEU A 228 21.94 7.09 -2.15
C LEU A 228 21.65 8.45 -2.80
N GLN A 229 20.75 8.45 -3.77
CA GLN A 229 20.31 9.63 -4.48
C GLN A 229 18.83 9.83 -4.21
N GLY A 230 18.47 10.98 -3.66
CA GLY A 230 17.10 11.41 -3.46
C GLY A 230 17.08 12.92 -3.30
N ASN A 231 15.96 13.54 -3.64
CA ASN A 231 15.75 14.94 -3.29
C ASN A 231 15.13 14.97 -1.88
N ASP A 232 15.56 15.93 -1.06
CA ASP A 232 14.86 16.27 0.17
C ASP A 232 13.36 16.47 -0.15
N SER A 233 12.53 15.77 0.64
CA SER A 233 11.27 15.21 0.19
C SER A 233 10.23 16.23 -0.33
N PRO A 234 9.63 16.03 -1.51
CA PRO A 234 8.36 16.63 -1.92
C PRO A 234 7.21 16.37 -0.94
N ALA A 235 7.33 15.42 0.00
CA ALA A 235 6.37 15.26 1.09
C ALA A 235 6.29 16.50 2.01
N SER A 236 7.35 17.33 2.05
CA SER A 236 7.30 18.62 2.74
C SER A 236 6.32 19.59 2.09
N HIS A 237 6.09 19.47 0.77
CA HIS A 237 5.16 20.30 0.00
C HIS A 237 3.76 19.70 -0.14
N LYS A 238 3.58 18.42 0.21
CA LYS A 238 2.26 17.77 0.12
C LYS A 238 1.33 18.28 1.22
N THR A 239 0.09 18.60 0.83
CA THR A 239 -1.00 19.01 1.72
C THR A 239 -1.64 17.79 2.39
N VAL A 240 -0.88 17.13 3.26
CA VAL A 240 -1.28 15.88 3.93
C VAL A 240 -1.09 15.94 5.44
N TRP A 241 -0.80 17.12 6.00
CA TRP A 241 -0.47 17.27 7.41
C TRP A 241 -1.62 17.93 8.19
N SER A 242 -1.80 17.50 9.44
CA SER A 242 -2.82 18.01 10.34
C SER A 242 -2.31 18.13 11.78
N CYS A 243 -2.93 19.02 12.54
CA CYS A 243 -2.55 19.30 13.93
C CYS A 243 -3.17 18.25 14.87
N LEU A 244 -2.45 17.85 15.92
CA LEU A 244 -2.96 16.95 16.97
C LEU A 244 -3.60 17.69 18.15
N HIS A 245 -3.57 19.01 18.16
CA HIS A 245 -4.08 19.83 19.26
C HIS A 245 -5.40 20.53 18.95
N CYS A 246 -5.82 20.60 17.68
CA CYS A 246 -7.11 21.17 17.30
C CYS A 246 -7.65 20.60 15.98
N ALA A 247 -8.89 20.97 15.65
CA ALA A 247 -9.63 20.48 14.47
C ALA A 247 -9.34 21.24 13.17
N ILE A 248 -8.56 22.32 13.20
CA ILE A 248 -8.56 23.30 12.10
C ILE A 248 -8.12 22.70 10.75
N HIS A 249 -7.23 21.71 10.79
CA HIS A 249 -6.71 21.02 9.61
C HIS A 249 -7.38 19.66 9.36
N LEU A 250 -8.50 19.34 10.02
CA LEU A 250 -9.16 18.04 9.83
C LEU A 250 -9.84 17.93 8.46
N HIS A 251 -10.33 19.05 7.92
CA HIS A 251 -11.00 19.13 6.61
C HIS A 251 -10.16 19.83 5.53
N SER A 252 -9.05 20.44 5.92
CA SER A 252 -8.14 21.16 5.03
C SER A 252 -6.71 20.83 5.45
N TRP A 253 -6.24 19.68 5.00
CA TRP A 253 -4.86 19.26 5.21
C TRP A 253 -3.90 20.31 4.65
N VAL A 254 -2.80 20.53 5.35
CA VAL A 254 -1.81 21.56 5.03
C VAL A 254 -0.45 20.91 4.76
N ASN A 255 0.52 21.69 4.28
CA ASN A 255 1.88 21.17 4.15
C ASN A 255 2.59 21.13 5.51
N ARG A 256 3.76 20.47 5.57
CA ARG A 256 4.47 20.26 6.85
C ARG A 256 4.90 21.58 7.49
N HIS A 257 5.31 22.55 6.66
CA HIS A 257 5.73 23.86 7.15
C HIS A 257 4.56 24.60 7.81
N GLU A 258 3.40 24.61 7.15
CA GLU A 258 2.17 25.23 7.64
C GLU A 258 1.68 24.59 8.94
N VAL A 259 1.65 23.26 9.05
CA VAL A 259 1.20 22.61 10.29
C VAL A 259 2.13 22.92 11.46
N VAL A 260 3.45 22.95 11.23
CA VAL A 260 4.44 23.27 12.28
C VAL A 260 4.30 24.72 12.70
N ALA A 261 4.15 25.65 11.76
CA ALA A 261 3.92 27.06 12.06
C ALA A 261 2.62 27.28 12.85
N HIS A 262 1.56 26.55 12.50
CA HIS A 262 0.31 26.55 13.25
C HIS A 262 0.49 26.03 14.68
N VAL A 263 1.17 24.90 14.88
CA VAL A 263 1.41 24.34 16.22
C VAL A 263 2.19 25.34 17.09
N LYS A 264 3.23 25.98 16.53
CA LYS A 264 4.03 26.98 17.26
C LYS A 264 3.23 28.19 17.68
N SER A 265 2.34 28.69 16.81
CA SER A 265 1.60 29.93 17.03
C SER A 265 0.32 29.74 17.85
N ALA A 266 -0.46 28.69 17.59
CA ALA A 266 -1.76 28.46 18.22
C ALA A 266 -1.67 27.64 19.52
N HIS A 267 -0.62 26.82 19.70
CA HIS A 267 -0.47 25.90 20.82
C HIS A 267 0.79 26.13 21.69
N PRO A 268 1.37 27.32 21.66
CA PRO A 268 2.70 27.69 22.21
C PRO A 268 3.81 26.61 22.32
N ILE A 269 3.88 25.62 21.43
CA ILE A 269 4.89 24.55 21.48
C ILE A 269 6.11 24.98 20.66
N ALA A 270 7.25 25.21 21.32
CA ALA A 270 8.47 25.74 20.68
C ALA A 270 9.10 24.77 19.67
N ASP A 271 9.11 23.47 19.99
CA ASP A 271 9.69 22.41 19.16
C ASP A 271 8.64 21.30 18.90
N PRO A 272 7.73 21.52 17.94
CA PRO A 272 6.71 20.53 17.60
C PRO A 272 7.32 19.20 17.14
N ALA A 273 6.85 18.11 17.72
CA ALA A 273 7.24 16.76 17.33
C ALA A 273 6.14 16.06 16.52
N GLU A 274 6.55 15.35 15.47
CA GLU A 274 5.66 14.52 14.67
C GLU A 274 5.09 13.36 15.50
N HIS A 275 3.81 13.04 15.26
CA HIS A 275 2.99 12.11 16.04
C HIS A 275 2.69 12.51 17.49
N VAL A 276 3.21 13.65 17.94
CA VAL A 276 2.89 14.25 19.25
C VAL A 276 2.04 15.49 19.06
N ASP A 277 2.48 16.42 18.21
CA ASP A 277 1.83 17.72 18.02
C ASP A 277 1.19 17.91 16.65
N PHE A 278 1.68 17.17 15.66
CA PHE A 278 1.13 17.12 14.31
C PHE A 278 1.36 15.74 13.70
N PHE A 279 0.62 15.39 12.65
CA PHE A 279 0.75 14.12 11.96
C PHE A 279 0.45 14.27 10.47
N ALA A 280 1.06 13.42 9.65
CA ALA A 280 0.65 13.24 8.27
C ALA A 280 -0.54 12.27 8.22
N ASP A 281 -1.49 12.50 7.31
CA ASP A 281 -2.55 11.56 6.99
C ASP A 281 -1.91 10.23 6.59
N PRO A 282 -2.07 9.15 7.38
CA PRO A 282 -1.54 7.85 7.01
C PRO A 282 -2.23 7.30 5.74
N LEU A 283 -3.40 7.83 5.37
CA LEU A 283 -4.22 7.37 4.25
C LEU A 283 -4.09 8.22 2.98
N ALA A 284 -3.54 9.44 3.07
CA ALA A 284 -3.24 10.27 1.90
C ALA A 284 -2.15 9.66 1.00
N GLY A 285 -1.68 8.45 1.34
CA GLY A 285 -1.47 7.41 0.36
C GLY A 285 -0.65 7.87 -0.82
N GLU A 286 0.54 8.40 -0.53
CA GLU A 286 1.69 8.51 -1.41
C GLU A 286 2.77 9.30 -0.63
N ARG A 287 3.60 8.59 0.15
CA ARG A 287 5.01 8.85 -0.11
C ARG A 287 5.20 8.41 -1.56
N PRO A 288 5.49 9.32 -2.50
CA PRO A 288 5.62 8.98 -3.91
C PRO A 288 6.64 7.84 -4.02
N ALA A 289 6.38 6.89 -4.92
CA ALA A 289 7.24 5.74 -5.23
C ALA A 289 8.71 6.08 -4.97
N SER A 290 9.30 5.43 -3.95
CA SER A 290 10.73 5.45 -3.61
C SER A 290 11.53 6.52 -4.36
N GLN A 291 11.43 7.76 -3.91
CA GLN A 291 12.21 8.86 -4.52
C GLN A 291 13.70 8.66 -4.35
N TRP A 292 14.05 7.89 -3.32
CA TRP A 292 15.38 7.41 -3.04
C TRP A 292 15.74 6.29 -4.00
N ARG A 293 16.92 6.39 -4.58
CA ARG A 293 17.54 5.36 -5.40
C ARG A 293 18.93 5.09 -4.90
N LEU A 294 19.29 3.81 -4.81
CA LEU A 294 20.66 3.39 -4.57
C LEU A 294 21.30 3.22 -5.95
N CYS A 295 22.23 4.10 -6.29
CA CYS A 295 22.88 4.16 -7.58
C CYS A 295 24.31 3.67 -7.46
N LEU A 296 24.59 2.44 -7.89
CA LEU A 296 25.92 1.81 -7.78
C LEU A 296 26.71 2.00 -9.09
N PRO A 297 27.77 2.83 -9.10
CA PRO A 297 28.64 2.95 -10.26
C PRO A 297 29.31 1.63 -10.60
N GLN A 298 29.60 1.41 -11.89
CA GLN A 298 30.37 0.26 -12.34
C GLN A 298 31.71 0.16 -11.57
N GLY A 299 32.03 -1.04 -11.09
CA GLY A 299 33.23 -1.31 -10.28
C GLY A 299 33.05 -1.11 -8.77
N THR A 300 31.96 -0.49 -8.33
CA THR A 300 31.62 -0.42 -6.89
C THR A 300 31.18 -1.79 -6.42
N GLU A 301 31.71 -2.25 -5.28
CA GLU A 301 31.27 -3.50 -4.68
C GLU A 301 29.84 -3.36 -4.15
N PRO A 302 28.85 -4.09 -4.72
CA PRO A 302 27.49 -3.97 -4.25
C PRO A 302 27.31 -4.73 -2.93
N PRO A 303 26.30 -4.36 -2.11
CA PRO A 303 25.91 -5.14 -0.94
C PRO A 303 25.77 -6.62 -1.28
N THR A 304 26.18 -7.51 -0.37
CA THR A 304 26.23 -8.97 -0.63
C THR A 304 24.93 -9.51 -1.22
N ALA A 305 23.78 -9.02 -0.75
CA ALA A 305 22.46 -9.43 -1.22
C ALA A 305 22.14 -8.98 -2.66
N LEU A 306 22.81 -7.94 -3.17
CA LEU A 306 22.62 -7.38 -4.53
C LEU A 306 23.69 -7.84 -5.51
N ARG A 307 24.78 -8.49 -5.06
CA ARG A 307 25.89 -8.96 -5.92
C ARG A 307 25.40 -9.77 -7.11
N GLY A 308 24.48 -10.72 -6.90
CA GLY A 308 23.93 -11.54 -7.98
C GLY A 308 23.17 -10.73 -9.04
N LEU A 309 22.40 -9.72 -8.62
CA LEU A 309 21.65 -8.86 -9.52
C LEU A 309 22.57 -7.93 -10.33
N VAL A 310 23.56 -7.33 -9.66
CA VAL A 310 24.54 -6.45 -10.34
C VAL A 310 25.44 -7.25 -11.28
N ALA A 311 25.86 -8.46 -10.87
CA ALA A 311 26.65 -9.35 -11.72
C ALA A 311 25.86 -9.77 -12.96
N ALA A 312 24.58 -10.13 -12.82
CA ALA A 312 23.71 -10.47 -13.95
C ALA A 312 23.54 -9.29 -14.93
N MET A 313 23.53 -8.05 -14.43
CA MET A 313 23.46 -6.85 -15.26
C MET A 313 24.78 -6.55 -15.99
N ASN A 314 25.92 -6.89 -15.39
CA ASN A 314 27.25 -6.66 -15.97
C ASN A 314 27.73 -7.78 -16.88
N GLN A 315 27.08 -8.95 -16.86
CA GLN A 315 27.33 -9.94 -17.90
C GLN A 315 27.02 -9.27 -19.24
N PRO A 316 27.93 -9.33 -20.23
CA PRO A 316 27.56 -8.91 -21.57
C PRO A 316 26.29 -9.67 -21.87
N VAL A 317 25.18 -8.95 -22.05
CA VAL A 317 23.91 -9.56 -22.42
C VAL A 317 24.27 -10.27 -23.71
N LYS A 318 24.54 -11.58 -23.60
CA LYS A 318 24.93 -12.45 -24.71
C LYS A 318 23.79 -12.21 -25.64
N PRO A 319 23.99 -11.42 -26.72
CA PRO A 319 22.95 -10.59 -27.31
C PRO A 319 21.80 -11.53 -27.33
N ALA A 320 20.80 -11.25 -26.48
CA ALA A 320 19.59 -12.03 -26.57
C ALA A 320 19.38 -11.99 -28.07
N VAL A 321 19.18 -13.14 -28.69
CA VAL A 321 18.57 -13.11 -30.00
C VAL A 321 17.25 -12.42 -29.67
N PHE A 322 17.28 -11.08 -29.63
CA PHE A 322 16.20 -10.17 -29.69
C PHE A 322 15.65 -10.71 -30.98
N ALA A 323 14.63 -11.57 -30.82
CA ALA A 323 13.73 -11.86 -31.89
C ALA A 323 13.53 -10.50 -32.51
N ASP A 324 14.06 -10.35 -33.73
CA ASP A 324 14.05 -9.09 -34.43
C ASP A 324 12.66 -8.51 -34.16
N PRO A 325 12.54 -7.31 -33.54
CA PRO A 325 11.25 -6.76 -33.15
C PRO A 325 10.26 -6.71 -34.33
N LYS A 326 10.73 -6.97 -35.54
CA LYS A 326 9.95 -7.18 -36.75
C LYS A 326 9.15 -8.48 -36.86
N GLN A 327 9.29 -9.51 -36.01
CA GLN A 327 8.58 -10.79 -36.28
C GLN A 327 8.08 -11.55 -35.05
N LEU A 328 7.16 -10.94 -34.30
CA LEU A 328 6.31 -11.68 -33.37
C LEU A 328 5.07 -12.18 -34.13
N PHE A 329 4.87 -13.49 -34.17
CA PHE A 329 3.72 -14.14 -34.80
C PHE A 329 2.69 -14.56 -33.73
N ARG A 330 1.42 -14.53 -34.10
CA ARG A 330 0.30 -15.11 -33.34
C ARG A 330 -0.32 -16.26 -34.11
N CYS A 331 -0.75 -17.30 -33.40
CA CYS A 331 -1.48 -18.42 -34.00
C CYS A 331 -2.94 -18.03 -34.22
N LYS A 332 -3.47 -18.22 -35.45
CA LYS A 332 -4.87 -17.90 -35.81
C LYS A 332 -5.86 -19.01 -35.46
N LEU A 333 -5.35 -20.22 -35.18
CA LEU A 333 -6.17 -21.38 -34.80
C LEU A 333 -6.48 -21.38 -33.29
N CYS A 334 -5.72 -20.62 -32.51
CA CYS A 334 -6.06 -20.32 -31.13
C CYS A 334 -7.22 -19.33 -31.07
N SER A 335 -7.97 -19.33 -29.96
CA SER A 335 -8.95 -18.29 -29.64
C SER A 335 -8.36 -16.90 -29.88
N SER A 336 -9.17 -15.99 -30.44
CA SER A 336 -8.81 -14.58 -30.65
C SER A 336 -8.43 -13.86 -29.34
N SER A 337 -8.80 -14.41 -28.18
CA SER A 337 -8.37 -13.93 -26.86
C SER A 337 -6.93 -14.28 -26.48
N SER A 338 -6.22 -15.09 -27.29
CA SER A 338 -4.84 -15.47 -27.01
C SER A 338 -3.88 -14.29 -27.23
N THR A 339 -3.30 -13.80 -26.15
CA THR A 339 -2.26 -12.76 -26.17
C THR A 339 -0.85 -13.32 -26.40
N ARG A 340 -0.71 -14.65 -26.53
CA ARG A 340 0.59 -15.30 -26.66
C ARG A 340 1.23 -14.96 -28.00
N ARG A 341 2.48 -14.50 -27.94
CA ARG A 341 3.32 -14.18 -29.09
C ARG A 341 4.46 -15.18 -29.19
N PHE A 342 4.86 -15.51 -30.41
CA PHE A 342 5.92 -16.47 -30.69
C PHE A 342 6.87 -15.89 -31.73
N ILE A 343 8.11 -16.37 -31.76
CA ILE A 343 8.94 -16.30 -32.97
C ILE A 343 8.41 -17.28 -34.03
N LEU A 344 8.80 -17.14 -35.31
CA LEU A 344 8.29 -17.98 -36.40
C LEU A 344 8.37 -19.49 -36.10
N GLY A 345 9.55 -19.99 -35.73
CA GLY A 345 9.71 -21.42 -35.39
C GLY A 345 8.89 -21.85 -34.16
N GLY A 346 8.61 -20.91 -33.26
CA GLY A 346 7.78 -21.11 -32.07
C GLY A 346 6.30 -21.25 -32.43
N VAL A 347 5.76 -20.37 -33.29
CA VAL A 347 4.36 -20.47 -33.73
C VAL A 347 4.13 -21.73 -34.54
N GLN A 348 5.08 -22.10 -35.39
CA GLN A 348 5.01 -23.31 -36.22
C GLN A 348 5.01 -24.59 -35.38
N SER A 349 5.90 -24.66 -34.37
CA SER A 349 5.93 -25.79 -33.43
C SER A 349 4.63 -25.87 -32.62
N HIS A 350 4.15 -24.73 -32.11
CA HIS A 350 2.87 -24.67 -31.43
C HIS A 350 1.70 -25.14 -32.31
N ILE A 351 1.63 -24.71 -33.58
CA ILE A 351 0.60 -25.14 -34.53
C ILE A 351 0.65 -26.65 -34.79
N ARG A 352 1.85 -27.21 -34.93
CA ARG A 352 2.02 -28.66 -35.09
C ARG A 352 1.55 -29.40 -33.84
N ASP A 353 1.99 -28.98 -32.67
CA ASP A 353 1.83 -29.75 -31.44
C ASP A 353 0.43 -29.58 -30.82
N VAL A 354 -0.21 -28.42 -31.00
CA VAL A 354 -1.53 -28.09 -30.42
C VAL A 354 -2.67 -28.26 -31.41
N HIS A 355 -2.44 -27.92 -32.69
CA HIS A 355 -3.49 -27.97 -33.72
C HIS A 355 -3.30 -29.13 -34.72
N ASN A 356 -2.29 -29.98 -34.52
CA ASN A 356 -1.99 -31.14 -35.38
C ASN A 356 -1.82 -30.79 -36.87
N VAL A 357 -1.45 -29.55 -37.20
CA VAL A 357 -1.18 -29.15 -38.59
C VAL A 357 0.29 -29.41 -38.90
N PRO A 358 0.61 -30.35 -39.81
CA PRO A 358 1.99 -30.73 -40.09
C PRO A 358 2.76 -29.57 -40.74
N PRO A 359 4.07 -29.41 -40.49
CA PRO A 359 4.84 -28.23 -40.90
C PRO A 359 4.70 -27.85 -42.38
N GLN A 360 4.65 -28.83 -43.28
CA GLN A 360 4.50 -28.63 -44.72
C GLN A 360 3.14 -28.05 -45.15
N SER A 361 2.13 -28.12 -44.28
CA SER A 361 0.79 -27.57 -44.51
C SER A 361 0.58 -26.21 -43.83
N GLN A 362 1.54 -25.77 -43.00
CA GLN A 362 1.41 -24.50 -42.28
C GLN A 362 1.71 -23.33 -43.22
N ARG A 363 0.71 -22.46 -43.37
CA ARG A 363 0.77 -21.27 -44.22
C ARG A 363 0.61 -19.98 -43.40
N ALA A 364 1.42 -18.98 -43.72
CA ALA A 364 1.26 -17.63 -43.18
C ALA A 364 -0.10 -17.05 -43.59
N ASN A 365 -0.69 -16.21 -42.73
CA ASN A 365 -2.02 -15.61 -42.80
C ASN A 365 -3.22 -16.57 -42.72
N GLU A 366 -3.01 -17.87 -42.91
CA GLU A 366 -4.03 -18.91 -42.66
C GLU A 366 -3.90 -19.46 -41.23
N HIS A 367 -2.69 -19.89 -40.84
CA HIS A 367 -2.46 -20.61 -39.57
C HIS A 367 -1.77 -19.71 -38.52
N PHE A 368 -0.95 -18.77 -38.96
CA PHE A 368 -0.29 -17.76 -38.13
C PHE A 368 -0.12 -16.46 -38.89
N GLU A 369 -0.04 -15.33 -38.20
CA GLU A 369 0.21 -14.01 -38.80
C GLU A 369 1.13 -13.16 -37.91
N GLU A 370 1.81 -12.19 -38.49
CA GLU A 370 2.58 -11.18 -37.74
C GLU A 370 1.62 -10.34 -36.88
N ALA A 371 2.02 -10.06 -35.65
CA ALA A 371 1.09 -9.83 -34.54
C ALA A 371 1.14 -8.45 -33.91
#